data_AF-A0A0L6ZBK1-F1
#
_entry.id   AF-A0A0L6ZBK1-F1
#
_cell.length_a   1.000
_cell.length_b   1.000
_cell.length_c   1.000
_cell.angle_alpha   90.00
_cell.angle_beta   90.00
_cell.angle_gamma   90.00
#
_symmetry.space_group_name_H-M   'P 1'
#
loop_
_entity.id
_entity.type
_entity.pdbx_description
1 polymer ?
#
loop_
_entity_poly.entity_id
_entity_poly.type
_entity_poly.pdbx_seq_one_letter_code
_entity_poly.pdbx_strand_id
1 'polypeptide(L)'
;MRIGVKYCGGCNPRYDRTALIDKIKENVSSNHVFENYKQEIIYDVVIILCGCTGCYRNYENIHSKNGNIFASSENDYRKILSQLDKINKE
;
A
#
# COMPACT_ATOMS: atom_id res chain seq x y z
N MET A 1 -9.56 8.64 -3.85
CA MET A 1 -8.11 8.90 -3.86
C MET A 1 -7.40 7.96 -4.83
N ARG A 2 -6.25 8.38 -5.37
CA ARG A 2 -5.38 7.58 -6.23
C ARG A 2 -4.32 6.89 -5.38
N ILE A 3 -4.38 5.55 -5.33
CA ILE A 3 -3.54 4.71 -4.47
C ILE A 3 -2.58 3.91 -5.36
N GLY A 4 -1.28 4.11 -5.14
CA GLY A 4 -0.25 3.35 -5.82
C GLY A 4 0.05 2.06 -5.05
N VAL A 5 0.11 0.93 -5.72
CA VAL A 5 0.49 -0.36 -5.12
C VAL A 5 1.86 -0.75 -5.64
N LYS A 6 2.82 -0.95 -4.73
CA LYS A 6 4.17 -1.40 -5.06
C LYS A 6 4.48 -2.71 -4.37
N TYR A 7 4.96 -3.68 -5.13
CA TYR A 7 5.42 -4.96 -4.60
C TYR A 7 6.94 -4.94 -4.41
N CYS A 8 7.40 -5.31 -3.22
CA CYS A 8 8.82 -5.51 -2.94
C CYS A 8 9.29 -6.84 -3.53
N GLY A 9 10.33 -6.82 -4.38
CA GLY A 9 10.74 -7.96 -5.20
C GLY A 9 11.83 -8.88 -4.63
N GLY A 10 12.38 -8.62 -3.44
CA GLY A 10 13.62 -9.28 -2.99
C GLY A 10 13.47 -10.50 -2.06
N CYS A 11 12.29 -10.75 -1.48
CA CYS A 11 12.09 -11.73 -0.41
C CYS A 11 10.94 -12.70 -0.73
N ASN A 12 11.04 -13.95 -0.28
CA ASN A 12 9.94 -14.92 -0.35
C ASN A 12 8.77 -14.44 0.54
N PRO A 13 7.63 -14.01 -0.02
CA PRO A 13 6.55 -13.44 0.77
C PRO A 13 5.92 -14.51 1.67
N ARG A 14 5.71 -14.19 2.94
CA ARG A 14 5.06 -15.09 3.92
C ARG A 14 3.53 -15.01 3.88
N TYR A 15 2.95 -14.25 2.95
CA TYR A 15 1.53 -14.02 2.81
C TYR A 15 1.15 -13.73 1.35
N ASP A 16 -0.13 -13.87 1.02
CA ASP A 16 -0.64 -13.51 -0.30
C ASP A 16 -0.87 -11.99 -0.38
N ARG A 17 0.09 -11.32 -1.04
CA ARG A 17 0.09 -9.88 -1.25
C ARG A 17 -1.05 -9.42 -2.17
N THR A 18 -1.45 -10.25 -3.12
CA THR A 18 -2.53 -9.93 -4.06
C THR A 18 -3.86 -10.05 -3.33
N ALA A 19 -4.08 -11.15 -2.60
CA ALA A 19 -5.28 -11.34 -1.79
C ALA A 19 -5.46 -10.22 -0.74
N LEU A 20 -4.37 -9.74 -0.12
CA LEU A 20 -4.44 -8.61 0.80
C LEU A 20 -4.98 -7.34 0.11
N ILE A 21 -4.46 -7.00 -1.07
CA ILE A 21 -4.89 -5.82 -1.83
C ILE A 21 -6.33 -5.96 -2.31
N ASP A 22 -6.72 -7.13 -2.80
CA ASP A 22 -8.08 -7.34 -3.28
C ASP A 22 -9.09 -7.24 -2.13
N LYS A 23 -8.76 -7.81 -0.97
CA LYS A 23 -9.56 -7.62 0.25
C LYS A 23 -9.64 -6.16 0.69
N ILE A 24 -8.58 -5.37 0.50
CA ILE A 24 -8.62 -3.92 0.80
C ILE A 24 -9.57 -3.22 -0.18
N LYS A 25 -9.45 -3.47 -1.48
CA LYS A 25 -10.32 -2.88 -2.51
C LYS A 25 -11.80 -3.15 -2.25
N GLU A 26 -12.14 -4.36 -1.80
CA GLU A 26 -13.51 -4.75 -1.45
C GLU A 26 -14.08 -4.00 -0.24
N ASN A 27 -13.23 -3.52 0.67
CA ASN A 27 -13.64 -2.94 1.95
C ASN A 27 -13.46 -1.42 2.02
N VAL A 28 -13.00 -0.78 0.94
CA VAL A 28 -12.90 0.68 0.84
C VAL A 28 -13.94 1.22 -0.12
N SER A 29 -14.27 2.52 0.00
CA SER A 29 -15.20 3.18 -0.92
C SER A 29 -14.76 3.01 -2.38
N SER A 30 -15.71 2.82 -3.31
CA SER A 30 -15.47 2.68 -4.75
C SER A 30 -14.83 3.93 -5.40
N ASN A 31 -14.75 5.05 -4.68
CA ASN A 31 -14.08 6.27 -5.11
C ASN A 31 -12.54 6.19 -5.03
N HIS A 32 -11.99 5.06 -4.58
CA HIS A 32 -10.55 4.80 -4.55
C HIS A 32 -10.11 4.12 -5.85
N VAL A 33 -9.07 4.66 -6.47
CA VAL A 33 -8.46 4.10 -7.69
C VAL A 33 -7.14 3.46 -7.30
N PHE A 34 -7.06 2.14 -7.43
CA PHE A 34 -5.84 1.36 -7.17
C PHE A 34 -5.10 1.08 -8.47
N GLU A 35 -3.84 1.46 -8.53
CA GLU A 35 -2.98 1.23 -9.71
C GLU A 35 -1.61 0.75 -9.27
N ASN A 36 -0.89 0.06 -10.17
CA ASN A 36 0.51 -0.25 -9.93
C ASN A 36 1.32 1.05 -9.84
N TYR A 37 2.17 1.16 -8.81
CA TYR A 37 3.00 2.33 -8.58
C TYR A 37 3.88 2.63 -9.81
N LYS A 38 3.86 3.90 -10.23
CA LYS A 38 4.71 4.46 -11.28
C LYS A 38 5.38 5.71 -10.74
N GLN A 39 6.68 5.83 -10.92
CA GLN A 39 7.46 6.95 -10.37
C GLN A 39 7.02 8.32 -10.93
N GLU A 40 6.45 8.34 -12.12
CA GLU A 40 5.99 9.55 -12.82
C GLU A 40 4.61 10.04 -12.35
N ILE A 41 3.93 9.27 -11.50
CA ILE A 41 2.58 9.58 -11.03
C ILE A 41 2.62 10.00 -9.57
N ILE A 42 1.99 11.13 -9.28
CA ILE A 42 1.78 11.60 -7.90
C ILE A 42 0.53 10.90 -7.35
N TYR A 43 0.74 9.97 -6.43
CA TYR A 43 -0.33 9.29 -5.71
C TYR A 43 -0.70 10.02 -4.42
N ASP A 44 -1.95 9.90 -4.00
CA ASP A 44 -2.37 10.38 -2.68
C ASP A 44 -1.72 9.51 -1.58
N VAL A 45 -1.68 8.20 -1.80
CA VAL A 45 -1.06 7.21 -0.90
C VAL A 45 -0.36 6.14 -1.73
N VAL A 46 0.79 5.64 -1.26
CA VAL A 46 1.41 4.44 -1.84
C VAL A 46 1.47 3.32 -0.81
N ILE A 47 0.89 2.18 -1.15
CA ILE A 47 0.95 0.94 -0.37
C ILE A 47 2.12 0.09 -0.89
N ILE A 48 3.06 -0.20 -0.02
CA ILE A 48 4.27 -0.97 -0.30
C ILE A 48 4.13 -2.33 0.38
N LEU A 49 3.97 -3.37 -0.43
CA LEU A 49 3.82 -4.76 -0.01
C LEU A 49 5.20 -5.41 0.10
N CYS A 50 5.74 -5.37 1.31
CA CYS A 50 7.01 -5.96 1.68
C CYS A 50 6.87 -7.49 1.84
N GLY A 51 7.82 -8.26 1.29
CA GLY A 51 7.91 -9.70 1.53
C GLY A 51 8.64 -10.08 2.83
N CYS A 52 9.34 -9.11 3.43
CA CYS A 52 10.13 -9.25 4.66
C CYS A 52 10.18 -7.89 5.39
N THR A 53 10.48 -7.88 6.69
CA THR A 53 10.52 -6.66 7.51
C THR A 53 11.77 -5.80 7.31
N GLY A 54 12.79 -6.29 6.60
CA GLY A 54 14.06 -5.58 6.40
C GLY A 54 14.11 -4.64 5.19
N CYS A 55 13.15 -4.69 4.26
CA CYS A 55 13.23 -3.96 2.98
C CYS A 55 12.71 -2.51 3.03
N TYR A 56 12.31 -2.01 4.19
CA TYR A 56 11.74 -0.65 4.33
C TYR A 56 12.67 0.45 3.78
N ARG A 57 13.98 0.28 3.96
CA ARG A 57 15.01 1.26 3.57
C ARG A 57 15.14 1.46 2.05
N ASN A 58 14.67 0.52 1.24
CA ASN A 58 14.75 0.62 -0.23
C ASN A 58 13.66 1.51 -0.84
N TYR A 59 12.75 2.06 -0.03
CA TYR A 59 11.57 2.76 -0.49
C TYR A 59 11.45 4.20 0.02
N GLU A 60 12.52 4.76 0.57
CA GLU A 60 12.55 6.15 1.06
C GLU A 60 12.33 7.18 -0.06
N ASN A 61 12.69 6.84 -1.31
CA ASN A 61 12.51 7.68 -2.50
C ASN A 61 11.09 7.63 -3.10
N ILE A 62 10.17 6.90 -2.48
CA ILE A 62 8.78 6.85 -2.90
C ILE A 62 8.06 8.01 -2.21
N HIS A 63 7.49 8.91 -3.01
CA HIS A 63 6.76 10.04 -2.49
C HIS A 63 5.28 9.93 -2.87
N SER A 64 4.43 10.31 -1.92
CA SER A 64 2.99 10.40 -2.04
C SER A 64 2.51 11.58 -1.20
N LYS A 65 1.32 12.11 -1.49
CA LYS A 65 0.83 13.32 -0.82
C LYS A 65 0.66 13.13 0.69
N ASN A 66 0.13 11.97 1.10
CA ASN A 66 -0.24 11.68 2.48
C ASN A 66 0.65 10.58 3.12
N GLY A 67 1.78 10.28 2.49
CA GLY A 67 2.75 9.31 2.98
C GLY A 67 2.49 7.86 2.56
N ASN A 68 3.50 7.03 2.80
CA ASN A 68 3.51 5.63 2.36
C ASN A 68 3.06 4.69 3.48
N ILE A 69 2.28 3.68 3.10
CA ILE A 69 1.84 2.61 3.98
C ILE A 69 2.62 1.36 3.64
N PHE A 70 3.16 0.68 4.64
CA PHE A 70 3.91 -0.56 4.45
C PHE A 70 3.16 -1.74 5.04
N ALA A 71 3.04 -2.81 4.27
CA ALA A 71 2.47 -4.08 4.70
C ALA A 71 3.53 -5.17 4.60
N SER A 72 3.70 -5.95 5.65
CA SER A 72 4.64 -7.08 5.69
C SER A 72 3.98 -8.41 6.07
N SER A 73 2.69 -8.36 6.41
CA SER A 73 1.86 -9.52 6.76
C SER A 73 0.38 -9.25 6.49
N GLU A 74 -0.46 -10.29 6.51
CA GLU A 74 -1.92 -10.13 6.41
C GLU A 74 -2.53 -9.35 7.58
N ASN A 75 -1.86 -9.37 8.75
CA ASN A 75 -2.31 -8.63 9.93
C ASN A 75 -2.25 -7.11 9.75
N ASP A 76 -1.49 -6.62 8.76
CA ASP A 76 -1.45 -5.19 8.43
C ASP A 76 -2.76 -4.71 7.77
N TYR A 77 -3.65 -5.62 7.35
CA TYR A 77 -4.94 -5.29 6.72
C TYR A 77 -5.73 -4.22 7.48
N ARG A 78 -5.99 -4.43 8.77
CA ARG A 78 -6.80 -3.50 9.58
C ARG A 78 -6.13 -2.14 9.73
N LYS A 79 -4.80 -2.15 9.84
CA LYS A 79 -3.99 -0.93 9.92
C LYS A 79 -4.10 -0.12 8.63
N ILE A 80 -3.99 -0.79 7.47
CA ILE A 80 -4.10 -0.14 6.16
C ILE A 80 -5.47 0.52 6.00
N LEU A 81 -6.56 -0.20 6.30
CA LEU A 81 -7.91 0.38 6.25
C LEU A 81 -8.06 1.61 7.14
N SER A 82 -7.60 1.51 8.39
CA SER A 82 -7.67 2.65 9.33
C SER A 82 -6.86 3.86 8.84
N GLN A 83 -5.73 3.65 8.18
CA GLN A 83 -4.94 4.75 7.61
C GLN A 83 -5.64 5.37 6.40
N LEU A 84 -6.19 4.55 5.49
CA LEU A 84 -6.94 5.06 4.34
C LEU A 84 -8.18 5.86 4.77
N ASP A 85 -8.91 5.40 5.79
CA ASP A 85 -10.08 6.12 6.32
C ASP A 85 -9.72 7.45 6.97
N LYS A 86 -8.56 7.55 7.63
CA LYS A 86 -8.07 8.82 8.20
C LYS A 86 -7.76 9.82 7.11
N ILE A 87 -7.02 9.38 6.10
CA ILE A 87 -6.60 10.23 4.98
C ILE A 87 -7.81 10.69 4.14
N ASN A 88 -8.86 9.87 4.05
CA ASN A 88 -10.08 10.24 3.33
C ASN A 88 -10.96 11.29 4.07
N LYS A 89 -10.68 11.60 5.34
CA LYS A 89 -11.43 12.56 6.15
C LYS A 89 -10.76 13.93 6.28
N GLU A 90 -9.52 14.06 5.81
CA GLU A 90 -8.78 15.32 5.68
C GLU A 90 -9.00 15.93 4.29
#